data_AF-A0A536VGP0-F1
#
_entry.id   AF-A0A536VGP0-F1
#
_cell.length_a   1.000
_cell.length_b   1.000
_cell.length_c   1.000
_cell.angle_alpha   90.00
_cell.angle_beta   90.00
_cell.angle_gamma   90.00
#
_symmetry.space_group_name_H-M   'P 1'
#
loop_
_entity.id
_entity.type
_entity.pdbx_description
1 polymer ?
#
loop_
_entity_poly.entity_id
_entity_poly.type
_entity_poly.pdbx_seq_one_letter_code
_entity_poly.pdbx_strand_id
1 'polypeptide(L)'
;KVAPPEPAASEPAATAATEEAAVPVPVDPLRPEVQVDLNDEAARADLWMRVRRGFAMPNLENDRVRNREQWYATRPDYVQRMTERGARYLFHIVEELERRGMPTELALLPFIESAFNPEAMSSAKASGMWQFMPATGRDFALKQNVFRDDRRDVLASTRAAL
;
A
#
# COMPACT_ATOMS: atom_id res chain seq x y z
N LYS A 1 -38.97 64.36 24.85
CA LYS A 1 -39.59 63.31 25.69
C LYS A 1 -39.62 62.06 24.82
N VAL A 2 -38.81 61.03 25.05
CA VAL A 2 -38.75 60.16 26.23
C VAL A 2 -37.32 59.59 26.39
N ALA A 3 -36.93 59.30 27.63
CA ALA A 3 -35.63 58.80 28.07
C ALA A 3 -35.34 57.34 27.65
N PRO A 4 -34.06 56.91 27.59
CA PRO A 4 -33.64 55.60 27.11
C PRO A 4 -33.63 54.52 28.22
N PRO A 5 -33.80 53.23 27.89
CA PRO A 5 -33.38 52.14 28.75
C PRO A 5 -32.01 51.55 28.33
N GLU A 6 -31.17 51.35 29.35
CA GLU A 6 -29.89 50.62 29.35
C GLU A 6 -30.08 49.09 29.19
N PRO A 7 -28.98 48.33 28.92
CA PRO A 7 -29.01 47.10 28.13
C PRO A 7 -29.25 45.83 28.95
N ALA A 8 -30.01 44.90 28.36
CA ALA A 8 -30.15 43.55 28.87
C ALA A 8 -28.98 42.67 28.41
N ALA A 9 -28.55 41.81 29.33
CA ALA A 9 -27.36 40.96 29.31
C ALA A 9 -27.20 40.09 28.06
N SER A 10 -25.93 39.91 27.69
CA SER A 10 -25.43 38.98 26.67
C SER A 10 -25.63 37.52 27.11
N GLU A 11 -26.42 36.76 26.35
CA GLU A 11 -26.35 35.30 26.34
C GLU A 11 -25.24 34.87 25.35
N PRO A 12 -24.32 33.97 25.74
CA PRO A 12 -23.27 33.52 24.85
C PRO A 12 -23.85 32.59 23.78
N ALA A 13 -23.58 32.95 22.53
CA ALA A 13 -23.84 32.15 21.34
C ALA A 13 -23.28 30.74 21.51
N ALA A 14 -24.17 29.75 21.36
CA ALA A 14 -23.81 28.35 21.20
C ALA A 14 -22.81 28.23 20.05
N THR A 15 -21.55 27.97 20.40
CA THR A 15 -20.51 27.68 19.42
C THR A 15 -20.81 26.29 18.88
N ALA A 16 -21.24 26.23 17.63
CA ALA A 16 -21.37 25.01 16.87
C ALA A 16 -20.00 24.32 16.82
N ALA A 17 -19.85 23.23 17.56
CA ALA A 17 -18.73 22.33 17.39
C ALA A 17 -18.87 21.71 15.99
N THR A 18 -17.96 22.09 15.09
CA THR A 18 -17.72 21.37 13.85
C THR A 18 -17.33 19.94 14.22
N GLU A 19 -18.26 19.01 14.03
CA GLU A 19 -18.02 17.58 14.14
C GLU A 19 -17.06 17.20 13.00
N GLU A 20 -15.78 17.15 13.34
CA GLU A 20 -14.70 16.70 12.48
C GLU A 20 -15.00 15.24 12.13
N ALA A 21 -15.57 15.03 10.95
CA ALA A 21 -15.96 13.72 10.46
C ALA A 21 -14.72 12.80 10.47
N ALA A 22 -14.66 11.92 11.46
CA ALA A 22 -13.58 10.96 11.62
C ALA A 22 -13.49 10.14 10.33
N VAL A 23 -12.35 10.25 9.65
CA VAL A 23 -12.00 9.35 8.55
C VAL A 23 -12.17 7.91 9.04
N PRO A 24 -12.97 7.06 8.38
CA PRO A 24 -13.20 5.71 8.85
C PRO A 24 -11.87 4.97 8.91
N VAL A 25 -11.56 4.38 10.06
CA VAL A 25 -10.36 3.56 10.27
C VAL A 25 -10.44 2.39 9.26
N PRO A 26 -9.42 2.20 8.42
CA PRO A 26 -9.43 1.09 7.47
C PRO A 26 -9.48 -0.24 8.23
N VAL A 27 -10.53 -1.01 7.95
CA VAL A 27 -10.73 -2.37 8.49
C VAL A 27 -10.32 -3.39 7.43
N ASP A 28 -9.63 -4.44 7.85
CA ASP A 28 -9.30 -5.55 6.96
C ASP A 28 -10.59 -6.37 6.67
N PRO A 29 -11.07 -6.43 5.41
CA PRO A 29 -12.28 -7.19 5.08
C PRO A 29 -12.14 -8.70 5.28
N LEU A 30 -10.92 -9.23 5.41
CA LEU A 30 -10.64 -10.63 5.71
C LEU A 30 -10.53 -10.89 7.23
N ARG A 31 -10.26 -9.86 8.02
CA ARG A 31 -10.13 -9.89 9.48
C ARG A 31 -10.74 -8.63 10.11
N PRO A 32 -12.08 -8.54 10.18
CA PRO A 32 -12.77 -7.32 10.62
C PRO A 32 -12.47 -6.93 12.08
N GLU A 33 -11.94 -7.88 12.86
CA GLU A 33 -11.52 -7.69 14.26
C GLU A 33 -10.22 -6.88 14.38
N VAL A 34 -9.43 -6.76 13.31
CA VAL A 34 -8.11 -6.10 13.32
C VAL A 34 -8.25 -4.70 12.75
N GLN A 35 -8.03 -3.69 13.60
CA GLN A 35 -7.85 -2.32 13.14
C GLN A 35 -6.47 -2.19 12.49
N VAL A 36 -6.43 -1.81 11.22
CA VAL A 36 -5.17 -1.66 10.48
C VAL A 36 -4.68 -0.23 10.64
N ASP A 37 -3.74 0.00 11.55
CA ASP A 37 -3.00 1.26 11.57
C ASP A 37 -1.84 1.18 10.56
N LEU A 38 -2.05 1.82 9.40
CA LEU A 38 -1.03 1.90 8.34
C LEU A 38 0.15 2.81 8.71
N ASN A 39 0.03 3.60 9.77
CA ASN A 39 1.03 4.57 10.22
C ASN A 39 1.81 4.11 11.47
N ASP A 40 1.44 3.00 12.10
CA ASP A 40 2.15 2.47 13.27
C ASP A 40 3.59 2.08 12.91
N GLU A 41 4.57 2.85 13.40
CA GLU A 41 5.99 2.62 13.16
C GLU A 41 6.49 1.29 13.76
N ALA A 42 5.93 0.87 14.90
CA ALA A 42 6.28 -0.41 15.52
C ALA A 42 5.73 -1.57 14.69
N ALA A 43 4.49 -1.47 14.19
CA ALA A 43 3.91 -2.44 13.27
C ALA A 43 4.66 -2.49 11.93
N ARG A 44 5.15 -1.35 11.42
CA ARG A 44 5.99 -1.31 10.21
C ARG A 44 7.37 -1.92 10.43
N ALA A 45 8.00 -1.63 11.57
CA ALA A 45 9.25 -2.28 11.96
C ALA A 45 9.06 -3.80 12.13
N ASP A 46 7.95 -4.23 12.73
CA ASP A 46 7.58 -5.64 12.86
C ASP A 46 7.34 -6.28 11.49
N LEU A 47 6.67 -5.61 10.55
CA LEU A 47 6.44 -6.12 9.20
C LEU A 47 7.75 -6.39 8.46
N TRP A 48 8.73 -5.50 8.54
CA TRP A 48 10.04 -5.73 7.93
C TRP A 48 10.80 -6.88 8.58
N MET A 49 10.69 -7.06 9.90
CA MET A 49 11.24 -8.23 10.57
C MET A 49 10.53 -9.51 10.13
N ARG A 50 9.20 -9.48 10.00
CA ARG A 50 8.37 -10.61 9.54
C ARG A 50 8.75 -11.03 8.12
N VAL A 51 8.87 -10.06 7.22
CA VAL A 51 9.41 -10.26 5.86
C VAL A 51 10.78 -10.93 5.94
N ARG A 52 11.74 -10.40 6.71
CA ARG A 52 13.08 -10.98 6.79
C ARG A 52 13.12 -12.39 7.38
N ARG A 53 12.24 -12.71 8.34
CA ARG A 53 12.16 -14.03 8.98
C ARG A 53 11.62 -15.11 8.04
N GLY A 54 10.78 -14.73 7.08
CA GLY A 54 10.23 -15.66 6.09
C GLY A 54 11.10 -15.84 4.84
N PHE A 55 12.32 -15.28 4.82
CA PHE A 55 13.26 -15.47 3.71
C PHE A 55 13.63 -16.95 3.57
N ALA A 56 13.50 -17.47 2.35
CA ALA A 56 13.76 -18.88 2.07
C ALA A 56 14.50 -19.14 0.75
N MET A 57 14.63 -18.13 -0.12
CA MET A 57 15.45 -18.23 -1.32
C MET A 57 16.95 -18.18 -0.97
N PRO A 58 17.79 -18.98 -1.65
CA PRO A 58 19.23 -18.96 -1.42
C PRO A 58 19.83 -17.62 -1.86
N ASN A 59 20.84 -17.16 -1.11
CA ASN A 59 21.60 -15.97 -1.49
C ASN A 59 22.32 -16.20 -2.83
N LEU A 60 22.24 -15.20 -3.71
CA LEU A 60 22.83 -15.24 -5.04
C LEU A 60 24.06 -14.33 -5.10
N GLU A 61 25.24 -14.94 -5.11
CA GLU A 61 26.50 -14.21 -5.13
C GLU A 61 27.02 -14.04 -6.57
N ASN A 62 26.55 -13.00 -7.26
CA ASN A 62 27.04 -12.67 -8.61
C ASN A 62 27.12 -11.16 -8.88
N ASP A 63 27.82 -10.78 -9.95
CA ASP A 63 28.05 -9.37 -10.29
C ASP A 63 26.76 -8.58 -10.53
N ARG A 64 25.72 -9.22 -11.07
CA ARG A 64 24.43 -8.54 -11.32
C ARG A 64 23.75 -8.17 -10.01
N VAL A 65 23.80 -9.07 -9.03
CA VAL A 65 23.26 -8.83 -7.68
C VAL A 65 24.04 -7.71 -7.00
N ARG A 66 25.38 -7.80 -6.94
CA ARG A 66 26.23 -6.75 -6.35
C ARG A 66 26.01 -5.37 -6.97
N ASN A 67 25.91 -5.30 -8.30
CA ASN A 67 25.65 -4.04 -8.99
C ASN A 67 24.30 -3.44 -8.58
N ARG A 68 23.27 -4.28 -8.44
CA ARG A 68 21.93 -3.86 -8.06
C ARG A 68 21.85 -3.43 -6.60
N GLU A 69 22.51 -4.16 -5.69
CA GLU A 69 22.67 -3.77 -4.29
C GLU A 69 23.31 -2.40 -4.17
N GLN A 70 24.43 -2.16 -4.88
CA GLN A 70 25.10 -0.87 -4.88
C GLN A 70 24.21 0.24 -5.46
N TRP A 71 23.46 -0.07 -6.52
CA TRP A 71 22.52 0.88 -7.11
C TRP A 71 21.44 1.34 -6.11
N TYR A 72 20.89 0.43 -5.32
CA TYR A 72 19.91 0.74 -4.27
C TYR A 72 20.56 1.42 -3.06
N ALA A 73 21.73 0.96 -2.61
CA ALA A 73 22.45 1.53 -1.47
C ALA A 73 22.85 3.01 -1.70
N THR A 74 23.13 3.37 -2.96
CA THR A 74 23.45 4.75 -3.36
C THR A 74 22.22 5.64 -3.58
N ARG A 75 20.99 5.12 -3.37
CA ARG A 75 19.72 5.83 -3.62
C ARG A 75 18.74 5.70 -2.45
N PRO A 76 19.11 6.16 -1.24
CA PRO A 76 18.25 6.07 -0.06
C PRO A 76 16.88 6.73 -0.28
N ASP A 77 16.83 7.91 -0.91
CA ASP A 77 15.56 8.62 -1.19
C ASP A 77 14.65 7.83 -2.13
N TYR A 78 15.22 7.06 -3.06
CA TYR A 78 14.44 6.15 -3.88
C TYR A 78 13.87 5.06 -2.98
N VAL A 79 14.68 4.37 -2.20
CA VAL A 79 14.23 3.28 -1.32
C VAL A 79 13.18 3.74 -0.31
N GLN A 80 13.32 4.94 0.23
CA GLN A 80 12.36 5.52 1.15
C GLN A 80 10.99 5.73 0.50
N ARG A 81 10.92 6.47 -0.63
CA ARG A 81 9.64 6.72 -1.34
C ARG A 81 8.92 5.42 -1.71
N MET A 82 9.69 4.41 -2.04
CA MET A 82 9.21 3.09 -2.40
C MET A 82 8.62 2.34 -1.21
N THR A 83 9.30 2.43 -0.07
CA THR A 83 8.84 1.86 1.20
C THR A 83 7.58 2.56 1.68
N GLU A 84 7.50 3.89 1.58
CA GLU A 84 6.31 4.68 1.90
C GLU A 84 5.13 4.31 1.01
N ARG A 85 5.36 4.16 -0.31
CA ARG A 85 4.31 3.73 -1.23
C ARG A 85 3.87 2.29 -0.97
N GLY A 86 4.82 1.39 -0.74
CA GLY A 86 4.59 -0.03 -0.49
C GLY A 86 3.94 -0.32 0.85
N ALA A 87 4.04 0.57 1.84
CA ALA A 87 3.49 0.37 3.19
C ALA A 87 2.00 0.00 3.17
N ARG A 88 1.23 0.57 2.24
CA ARG A 88 -0.21 0.28 2.07
C ARG A 88 -0.54 -1.13 1.57
N TYR A 89 0.41 -1.80 0.92
CA TYR A 89 0.18 -3.07 0.23
C TYR A 89 1.00 -4.23 0.81
N LEU A 90 2.15 -3.92 1.41
CA LEU A 90 3.12 -4.92 1.85
C LEU A 90 2.52 -5.86 2.90
N PHE A 91 1.70 -5.33 3.83
CA PHE A 91 1.02 -6.15 4.83
C PHE A 91 0.16 -7.25 4.16
N HIS A 92 -0.71 -6.87 3.22
CA HIS A 92 -1.57 -7.81 2.50
C HIS A 92 -0.75 -8.85 1.72
N ILE A 93 0.29 -8.43 1.00
CA ILE A 93 1.10 -9.35 0.19
C ILE A 93 1.83 -10.36 1.08
N VAL A 94 2.38 -9.92 2.22
CA VAL A 94 3.05 -10.80 3.19
C VAL A 94 2.07 -11.81 3.79
N GLU A 95 0.86 -11.38 4.14
CA GLU A 95 -0.17 -12.30 4.62
C GLU A 95 -0.58 -13.34 3.57
N GLU A 96 -0.71 -12.94 2.30
CA GLU A 96 -1.00 -13.88 1.20
C GLU A 96 0.13 -14.91 1.03
N LEU A 97 1.39 -14.47 1.09
CA LEU A 97 2.56 -15.35 0.96
C LEU A 97 2.65 -16.34 2.12
N GLU A 98 2.50 -15.87 3.35
CA GLU A 98 2.54 -16.73 4.53
C GLU A 98 1.40 -17.74 4.53
N ARG A 99 0.19 -17.33 4.12
CA ARG A 99 -0.95 -18.25 4.02
C ARG A 99 -0.70 -19.37 3.00
N ARG A 100 0.11 -19.09 1.96
CA ARG A 100 0.49 -20.04 0.91
C ARG A 100 1.79 -20.79 1.23
N GLY A 101 2.46 -20.49 2.34
CA GLY A 101 3.77 -21.05 2.67
C GLY A 101 4.87 -20.68 1.68
N MET A 102 4.75 -19.51 1.04
CA MET A 102 5.70 -19.00 0.06
C MET A 102 6.76 -18.10 0.71
N PRO A 103 7.96 -17.98 0.11
CA PRO A 103 9.00 -17.07 0.59
C PRO A 103 8.50 -15.61 0.62
N THR A 104 8.63 -14.94 1.77
CA THR A 104 8.08 -13.60 2.00
C THR A 104 8.82 -12.50 1.24
N GLU A 105 10.06 -12.74 0.81
CA GLU A 105 10.84 -11.84 -0.04
C GLU A 105 10.19 -11.60 -1.41
N LEU A 106 9.29 -12.47 -1.87
CA LEU A 106 8.49 -12.25 -3.07
C LEU A 106 7.60 -11.01 -2.95
N ALA A 107 7.28 -10.59 -1.72
CA ALA A 107 6.56 -9.34 -1.46
C ALA A 107 7.31 -8.10 -1.95
N LEU A 108 8.62 -8.21 -2.21
CA LEU A 108 9.46 -7.13 -2.71
C LEU A 108 9.49 -7.06 -4.24
N LEU A 109 8.90 -8.01 -4.97
CA LEU A 109 8.86 -7.96 -6.44
C LEU A 109 8.21 -6.68 -6.99
N PRO A 110 7.06 -6.20 -6.45
CA PRO A 110 6.49 -4.92 -6.88
C PRO A 110 7.45 -3.72 -6.78
N PHE A 111 8.44 -3.79 -5.88
CA PHE A 111 9.47 -2.77 -5.74
C PHE A 111 10.29 -2.62 -7.01
N ILE A 112 10.62 -3.73 -7.69
CA ILE A 112 11.43 -3.69 -8.92
C ILE A 112 10.57 -3.48 -10.18
N GLU A 113 9.29 -3.88 -10.14
CA GLU A 113 8.41 -3.89 -11.33
C GLU A 113 7.72 -2.55 -11.58
N SER A 114 6.90 -2.10 -10.64
CA SER A 114 6.10 -0.86 -10.75
C SER A 114 6.48 0.16 -9.70
N ALA A 115 7.41 -0.25 -8.86
CA ALA A 115 7.81 0.47 -7.70
C ALA A 115 6.70 0.54 -6.60
N PHE A 116 5.76 -0.41 -6.56
CA PHE A 116 4.47 -0.37 -5.82
C PHE A 116 3.43 0.60 -6.38
N ASN A 117 3.39 0.84 -7.69
CA ASN A 117 2.35 1.68 -8.32
C ASN A 117 1.25 0.82 -8.97
N PRO A 118 0.03 0.78 -8.43
CA PRO A 118 -1.09 0.07 -9.06
C PRO A 118 -1.51 0.66 -10.41
N GLU A 119 -1.23 1.95 -10.65
CA GLU A 119 -1.57 2.63 -11.91
C GLU A 119 -0.42 2.62 -12.93
N ALA A 120 0.68 1.91 -12.66
CA ALA A 120 1.81 1.87 -13.59
C ALA A 120 1.41 1.21 -14.93
N MET A 121 1.86 1.81 -16.03
CA MET A 121 1.78 1.23 -17.35
C MET A 121 3.14 1.37 -18.05
N SER A 122 3.70 0.26 -18.53
CA SER A 122 4.92 0.28 -19.33
C SER A 122 4.64 0.59 -20.80
N SER A 123 5.70 0.93 -21.54
CA SER A 123 5.65 1.06 -23.00
C SER A 123 5.15 -0.22 -23.70
N ALA A 124 5.49 -1.39 -23.13
CA ALA A 124 5.07 -2.70 -23.60
C ALA A 124 3.65 -3.10 -23.15
N LYS A 125 2.89 -2.18 -22.53
CA LYS A 125 1.52 -2.40 -22.02
C LYS A 125 1.41 -3.35 -20.82
N ALA A 126 2.52 -3.63 -20.14
CA ALA A 126 2.47 -4.17 -18.78
C ALA A 126 1.74 -3.17 -17.87
N SER A 127 0.83 -3.64 -17.03
CA SER A 127 -0.04 -2.79 -16.22
C SER A 127 -0.04 -3.26 -14.79
N GLY A 128 -0.18 -2.32 -13.86
CA GLY A 128 -0.39 -2.65 -12.47
C GLY A 128 0.87 -2.74 -11.62
N MET A 129 0.63 -3.01 -10.34
CA MET A 129 1.68 -3.15 -9.34
C MET A 129 2.66 -4.29 -9.68
N TRP A 130 2.13 -5.38 -10.25
CA TRP A 130 2.87 -6.57 -10.65
C TRP A 130 3.30 -6.58 -12.12
N GLN A 131 3.03 -5.49 -12.87
CA GLN A 131 3.36 -5.36 -14.30
C GLN A 131 2.89 -6.54 -15.16
N PHE A 132 1.62 -6.93 -15.03
CA PHE A 132 1.04 -7.98 -15.88
C PHE A 132 0.93 -7.53 -17.34
N MET A 133 1.46 -8.36 -18.24
CA MET A 133 1.19 -8.22 -19.68
C MET A 133 -0.28 -8.46 -19.98
N PRO A 134 -0.88 -7.84 -21.02
CA PRO A 134 -2.31 -7.98 -21.30
C PRO A 134 -2.72 -9.44 -21.54
N ALA A 135 -1.92 -10.20 -22.30
CA ALA A 135 -2.17 -11.61 -22.57
C ALA A 135 -2.13 -12.44 -21.28
N THR A 136 -1.00 -12.39 -20.57
CA THR A 136 -0.82 -13.09 -19.28
C THR A 136 -1.90 -12.74 -18.29
N GLY A 137 -2.27 -11.45 -18.16
CA GLY A 137 -3.34 -11.07 -17.24
C GLY A 137 -4.67 -11.77 -17.54
N ARG A 138 -5.03 -11.97 -18.82
CA ARG A 138 -6.24 -12.72 -19.18
C ARG A 138 -6.13 -14.20 -18.82
N ASP A 139 -4.95 -14.80 -19.01
CA ASP A 139 -4.69 -16.19 -18.66
C ASP A 139 -4.85 -16.43 -17.15
N PHE A 140 -4.51 -15.44 -16.32
CA PHE A 140 -4.73 -15.42 -14.87
C PHE A 140 -6.08 -14.82 -14.44
N ALA A 141 -7.07 -14.81 -15.34
CA ALA A 141 -8.44 -14.35 -15.09
C ALA A 141 -8.58 -12.87 -14.63
N LEU A 142 -7.60 -12.02 -14.93
CA LEU A 142 -7.70 -10.57 -14.74
C LEU A 142 -8.51 -9.96 -15.88
N LYS A 143 -9.71 -9.46 -15.57
CA LYS A 143 -10.61 -8.88 -16.56
C LYS A 143 -10.06 -7.55 -17.07
N GLN A 144 -10.09 -7.41 -18.40
CA GLN A 144 -9.59 -6.24 -19.11
C GLN A 144 -10.65 -5.80 -20.12
N ASN A 145 -11.21 -4.61 -19.91
CA ASN A 145 -12.10 -3.93 -20.85
C ASN A 145 -11.88 -2.42 -20.76
N VAL A 146 -12.62 -1.64 -21.56
CA VAL A 146 -12.45 -0.18 -21.66
C VAL A 146 -12.66 0.54 -20.32
N PHE A 147 -13.43 -0.04 -19.39
CA PHE A 147 -13.79 0.56 -18.10
C PHE A 147 -13.14 -0.13 -16.88
N ARG A 148 -12.49 -1.28 -17.07
CA ARG A 148 -11.96 -2.13 -15.99
C ARG A 148 -10.69 -2.83 -16.42
N ASP A 149 -9.62 -2.65 -15.66
CA ASP A 149 -8.35 -3.37 -15.83
C ASP A 149 -7.92 -3.95 -14.48
N ASP A 150 -8.27 -5.23 -14.23
CA ASP A 150 -7.97 -5.92 -12.97
C ASP A 150 -6.48 -6.08 -12.70
N ARG A 151 -5.61 -5.81 -13.69
CA ARG A 151 -4.16 -5.75 -13.47
C ARG A 151 -3.78 -4.62 -12.51
N ARG A 152 -4.59 -3.55 -12.45
CA ARG A 152 -4.40 -2.41 -11.54
C ARG A 152 -5.05 -2.62 -10.17
N ASP A 153 -5.97 -3.58 -10.07
CA ASP A 153 -6.58 -3.96 -8.79
C ASP A 153 -5.54 -4.72 -7.95
N VAL A 154 -5.19 -4.16 -6.80
CA VAL A 154 -4.12 -4.72 -5.93
C VAL A 154 -4.45 -6.12 -5.46
N LEU A 155 -5.70 -6.41 -5.11
CA LEU A 155 -6.11 -7.71 -4.57
C LEU A 155 -6.16 -8.76 -5.67
N ALA A 156 -6.75 -8.42 -6.82
CA ALA A 156 -6.84 -9.33 -7.96
C ALA A 156 -5.46 -9.63 -8.54
N SER A 157 -4.63 -8.59 -8.76
CA SER A 157 -3.29 -8.75 -9.31
C SER A 157 -2.34 -9.49 -8.35
N THR A 158 -2.42 -9.25 -7.04
CA THR A 158 -1.63 -10.02 -6.06
C THR A 158 -2.05 -11.48 -6.03
N ARG A 159 -3.35 -11.77 -6.07
CA ARG A 159 -3.84 -13.15 -6.13
C ARG A 159 -3.37 -13.89 -7.39
N ALA A 160 -3.28 -13.18 -8.52
CA ALA A 160 -2.82 -13.73 -9.78
C ALA A 160 -1.30 -13.91 -9.85
N ALA A 161 -0.53 -13.08 -9.13
CA ALA A 161 0.93 -13.13 -9.15
C ALA A 161 1.52 -14.21 -8.23
N LEU A 162 0.83 -14.50 -7.13
CA LEU A 162 1.18 -15.51 -6.13
C LEU A 162 0.50 -16.84 -6.42
#